data_AF-A0A5C1A6A9-F1
#
_entry.id   AF-A0A5C1A6A9-F1
#
_cell.length_a   1.000
_cell.length_b   1.000
_cell.length_c   1.000
_cell.angle_alpha   90.00
_cell.angle_beta   90.00
_cell.angle_gamma   90.00
#
_symmetry.space_group_name_H-M   'P 1'
#
loop_
_entity.id
_entity.type
_entity.pdbx_description
1 polymer ?
#
loop_
_entity_poly.entity_id
_entity_poly.type
_entity_poly.pdbx_seq_one_letter_code
_entity_poly.pdbx_strand_id
1 'polypeptide(L)'
;MLKLPDEIMAAPSDTTIPGLAQRRVWKAPDVTSHSLVVLTLPRLYLTPMTGSPKTEVISQLETVRAVDSFLGPLATAIDLYTVRRVKLDLKDHTVTIDHQMANSPNGRTVIRFADGRVADSFFAKIWRRLGDGYQLKTFAPEWWTLARLPIVFIAAVIVFTAITAMVLNAISDTGIDQHGIARVLPNWRIVCAVGGGAVAAAQMWLYRMASRPPERLELQQL
;
A
#
# COMPACT_ATOMS: atom_id res chain seq x y z
N MET A 1 39.37 -29.29 13.76
CA MET A 1 37.93 -29.55 13.58
C MET A 1 37.21 -29.07 14.84
N LEU A 2 36.69 -27.84 14.82
CA LEU A 2 35.99 -27.22 15.94
C LEU A 2 34.49 -27.57 15.84
N LYS A 3 33.98 -28.34 16.79
CA LYS A 3 32.53 -28.51 16.99
C LYS A 3 31.96 -27.17 17.47
N LEU A 4 31.06 -26.57 16.69
CA LEU A 4 30.21 -25.50 17.20
C LEU A 4 29.28 -26.11 18.27
N PRO A 5 29.12 -25.46 19.44
CA PRO A 5 28.18 -25.91 20.46
C PRO A 5 26.75 -25.74 19.96
N ASP A 6 25.92 -26.74 20.29
CA ASP A 6 24.47 -26.72 20.12
C ASP A 6 23.92 -25.42 20.70
N GLU A 7 23.44 -24.57 19.79
CA GLU A 7 22.76 -23.33 20.06
C GLU A 7 21.53 -23.66 20.91
N ILE A 8 21.60 -23.24 22.18
CA ILE A 8 20.52 -23.32 23.14
C ILE A 8 19.35 -22.55 22.54
N MET A 9 18.40 -23.26 21.92
CA MET A 9 17.06 -22.75 21.65
C MET A 9 16.48 -22.36 23.02
N ALA A 10 16.63 -21.09 23.37
CA ALA A 10 16.02 -20.51 24.55
C ALA A 10 14.53 -20.82 24.47
N ALA A 11 14.05 -21.68 25.38
CA ALA A 11 12.63 -21.90 25.56
C ALA A 11 11.99 -20.52 25.80
N PRO A 12 10.92 -20.17 25.06
CA PRO A 12 10.29 -18.87 25.19
C PRO A 12 9.89 -18.64 26.64
N SER A 13 10.43 -17.58 27.24
CA SER A 13 10.24 -17.23 28.64
C SER A 13 8.75 -17.15 28.99
N ASP A 14 8.33 -17.94 29.98
CA ASP A 14 6.94 -18.08 30.49
C ASP A 14 6.40 -16.82 31.20
N THR A 15 7.02 -15.66 30.99
CA THR A 15 6.59 -14.36 31.55
C THR A 15 5.63 -13.59 30.64
N THR A 16 5.02 -14.27 29.65
CA THR A 16 4.05 -13.63 28.77
C THR A 16 2.71 -13.50 29.50
N ILE A 17 2.33 -12.27 29.84
CA ILE A 17 1.06 -11.92 30.50
C ILE A 17 -0.10 -12.69 29.84
N PRO A 18 -0.91 -13.44 30.60
CA PRO A 18 -2.04 -14.21 30.07
C PRO A 18 -3.04 -13.24 29.42
N GLY A 19 -2.98 -13.16 28.09
CA GLY A 19 -3.71 -12.17 27.28
C GLY A 19 -2.92 -11.70 26.04
N LEU A 20 -1.59 -11.64 26.11
CA LEU A 20 -0.72 -11.28 24.98
C LEU A 20 -0.54 -12.42 23.96
N ALA A 21 -0.78 -13.66 24.38
CA ALA A 21 -0.78 -14.85 23.54
C ALA A 21 -2.12 -15.14 22.86
N GLN A 22 -3.14 -14.28 23.02
CA GLN A 22 -4.43 -14.50 22.38
C GLN A 22 -4.25 -14.47 20.86
N ARG A 23 -4.41 -15.65 20.26
CA ARG A 23 -4.34 -15.86 18.82
C ARG A 23 -5.44 -15.09 18.14
N ARG A 24 -5.17 -14.69 16.90
CA ARG A 24 -6.16 -14.00 16.08
C ARG A 24 -6.49 -14.91 14.92
N VAL A 25 -7.78 -15.16 14.79
CA VAL A 25 -8.37 -16.05 13.80
C VAL A 25 -9.30 -15.19 12.95
N TRP A 26 -9.08 -15.20 11.65
CA TRP A 26 -9.98 -14.60 10.67
C TRP A 26 -10.52 -15.72 9.79
N LYS A 27 -11.82 -15.70 9.53
CA LYS A 27 -12.54 -16.76 8.81
C LYS A 27 -13.46 -16.16 7.77
N ALA A 28 -13.93 -16.98 6.84
CA ALA A 28 -15.02 -16.57 5.96
C ALA A 28 -16.27 -16.14 6.79
N PRO A 29 -17.00 -15.09 6.39
CA PRO A 29 -16.86 -14.35 5.13
C PRO A 29 -15.82 -13.21 5.15
N ASP A 30 -15.19 -12.91 6.29
CA ASP A 30 -14.28 -11.76 6.43
C ASP A 30 -13.02 -11.91 5.56
N VAL A 31 -12.61 -13.15 5.30
CA VAL A 31 -11.54 -13.50 4.35
C VAL A 31 -12.17 -14.18 3.14
N THR A 32 -11.84 -13.71 1.95
CA THR A 32 -12.41 -14.19 0.68
C THR A 32 -11.45 -15.04 -0.14
N SER A 33 -10.14 -14.97 0.10
CA SER A 33 -9.16 -15.80 -0.62
C SER A 33 -8.80 -17.11 0.09
N HIS A 34 -9.09 -17.21 1.39
CA HIS A 34 -8.77 -18.36 2.23
C HIS A 34 -9.97 -18.69 3.11
N SER A 35 -10.14 -19.96 3.47
CA SER A 35 -11.21 -20.36 4.38
C SER A 35 -10.93 -19.91 5.82
N LEU A 36 -9.64 -19.92 6.19
CA LEU A 36 -9.15 -19.58 7.52
C LEU A 36 -7.75 -18.99 7.46
N VAL A 37 -7.53 -17.94 8.26
CA VAL A 37 -6.24 -17.32 8.50
C VAL A 37 -5.99 -17.28 10.00
N VAL A 38 -4.91 -17.89 10.46
CA VAL A 38 -4.55 -17.93 11.89
C VAL A 38 -3.19 -17.30 12.09
N LEU A 39 -3.14 -16.21 12.84
CA LEU A 39 -1.87 -15.58 13.24
C LEU A 39 -1.49 -16.04 14.64
N THR A 40 -0.39 -16.78 14.71
CA THR A 40 0.30 -17.12 15.96
C THR A 40 1.50 -16.20 16.17
N LEU A 41 2.27 -16.43 17.24
CA LEU A 41 3.43 -15.60 17.54
C LEU A 41 4.57 -15.80 16.53
N PRO A 42 4.97 -17.03 16.15
CA PRO A 42 6.03 -17.22 15.14
C PRO A 42 5.51 -17.43 13.71
N ARG A 43 4.25 -17.81 13.53
CA ARG A 43 3.75 -18.32 12.24
C ARG A 43 2.38 -17.78 11.86
N LEU A 44 2.19 -17.58 10.57
CA LEU A 44 0.91 -17.32 9.93
C LEU A 44 0.46 -18.59 9.19
N TYR A 45 -0.70 -19.11 9.55
CA TYR A 45 -1.29 -20.27 8.89
C TYR A 45 -2.42 -19.86 7.96
N LEU A 46 -2.40 -20.43 6.77
CA LEU A 46 -3.37 -20.16 5.71
C LEU A 46 -3.99 -21.46 5.23
N THR A 47 -5.31 -21.57 5.34
CA THR A 47 -6.06 -22.73 4.85
C THR A 47 -6.73 -22.38 3.52
N PRO A 48 -6.54 -23.19 2.46
CA PRO A 48 -7.16 -22.92 1.17
C PRO A 48 -8.70 -23.05 1.24
N MET A 49 -9.39 -22.44 0.28
CA MET A 49 -10.86 -22.50 0.22
C MET A 49 -11.44 -23.89 -0.05
N THR A 50 -10.61 -24.84 -0.52
CA THR A 50 -11.06 -26.19 -0.91
C THR A 50 -11.50 -27.07 0.26
N GLY A 51 -11.32 -26.62 1.50
CA GLY A 51 -11.86 -27.27 2.70
C GLY A 51 -12.23 -26.21 3.74
N SER A 52 -13.53 -26.03 3.97
CA SER A 52 -14.02 -25.21 5.08
C SER A 52 -13.76 -25.97 6.39
N PRO A 53 -12.98 -25.42 7.34
CA PRO A 53 -12.71 -26.10 8.60
C PRO A 53 -14.01 -26.29 9.39
N LYS A 54 -14.16 -27.45 10.03
CA LYS A 54 -15.30 -27.72 10.92
C LYS A 54 -15.31 -26.71 12.07
N THR A 55 -16.49 -26.32 12.53
CA THR A 55 -16.66 -25.34 13.61
C THR A 55 -15.96 -25.77 14.92
N GLU A 56 -15.89 -27.08 15.18
CA GLU A 56 -15.16 -27.64 16.33
C GLU A 56 -13.65 -27.36 16.27
N VAL A 57 -13.06 -27.36 15.07
CA VAL A 57 -11.63 -27.07 14.89
C VAL A 57 -11.37 -25.59 15.18
N ILE A 58 -12.30 -24.71 14.81
CA ILE A 58 -12.16 -23.27 15.04
C ILE A 58 -12.15 -22.95 16.54
N SER A 59 -13.07 -23.53 17.33
CA SER A 59 -13.10 -23.29 18.78
C SER A 59 -11.89 -23.89 19.50
N GLN A 60 -11.36 -25.01 18.99
CA GLN A 60 -10.12 -25.60 19.50
C GLN A 60 -8.87 -24.77 19.15
N LEU A 61 -8.83 -24.13 17.99
CA LEU A 61 -7.69 -23.28 17.59
C LEU A 61 -7.49 -22.07 18.50
N GLU A 62 -8.58 -21.57 19.08
CA GLU A 62 -8.55 -20.46 20.05
C GLU A 62 -7.97 -20.89 21.41
N THR A 63 -8.06 -22.18 21.76
CA THR A 63 -7.71 -22.71 23.09
C THR A 63 -6.43 -23.57 23.11
N VAL A 64 -6.13 -24.34 22.07
CA VAL A 64 -5.10 -25.39 22.10
C VAL A 64 -3.71 -24.89 21.72
N ARG A 65 -2.66 -25.20 22.50
CA ARG A 65 -1.28 -24.67 22.28
C ARG A 65 -0.60 -25.11 20.96
N ALA A 66 -0.97 -26.24 20.36
CA ALA A 66 -0.37 -26.73 19.11
C ALA A 66 -1.32 -26.53 17.91
N VAL A 67 -1.00 -25.62 16.98
CA VAL A 67 -1.83 -25.37 15.77
C VAL A 67 -1.50 -26.34 14.63
N ASP A 68 -0.22 -26.69 14.51
CA ASP A 68 0.31 -27.53 13.42
C ASP A 68 -0.42 -28.89 13.32
N SER A 69 -0.74 -29.49 14.48
CA SER A 69 -1.40 -30.79 14.53
C SER A 69 -2.87 -30.76 14.08
N PHE A 70 -3.55 -29.61 14.20
CA PHE A 70 -4.99 -29.50 13.89
C PHE A 70 -5.26 -29.07 12.46
N LEU A 71 -4.44 -28.14 11.94
CA LEU A 71 -4.62 -27.66 10.57
C LEU A 71 -4.13 -28.67 9.53
N GLY A 72 -3.25 -29.59 9.94
CA GLY A 72 -2.73 -30.66 9.10
C GLY A 72 -1.88 -30.15 7.92
N PRO A 73 -1.55 -31.03 6.96
CA PRO A 73 -0.64 -30.71 5.85
C PRO A 73 -1.24 -29.76 4.80
N LEU A 74 -2.55 -29.49 4.88
CA LEU A 74 -3.25 -28.63 3.91
C LEU A 74 -3.09 -27.14 4.21
N ALA A 75 -2.69 -26.78 5.43
CA ALA A 75 -2.41 -25.40 5.75
C ALA A 75 -0.99 -25.02 5.30
N THR A 76 -0.90 -23.90 4.59
CA THR A 76 0.39 -23.27 4.31
C THR A 76 0.80 -22.51 5.56
N ALA A 77 1.91 -22.93 6.19
CA ALA A 77 2.52 -22.22 7.30
C ALA A 77 3.61 -21.29 6.76
N ILE A 78 3.49 -20.00 7.05
CA ILE A 78 4.48 -18.98 6.74
C ILE A 78 5.14 -18.59 8.06
N ASP A 79 6.45 -18.73 8.14
CA ASP A 79 7.23 -18.26 9.27
C ASP A 79 7.37 -16.73 9.21
N LEU A 80 7.05 -16.03 10.31
CA LEU A 80 7.14 -14.58 10.36
C LEU A 80 8.58 -14.08 10.30
N TYR A 81 9.57 -14.90 10.67
CA TYR A 81 10.98 -14.56 10.54
C TYR A 81 11.46 -14.57 9.07
N THR A 82 10.75 -15.27 8.17
CA THR A 82 11.11 -15.31 6.75
C THR A 82 10.40 -14.25 5.92
N VAL A 83 9.46 -13.50 6.53
CA VAL A 83 8.83 -12.35 5.90
C VAL A 83 9.90 -11.31 5.58
N ARG A 84 9.78 -10.66 4.43
CA ARG A 84 10.66 -9.54 4.02
C ARG A 84 9.86 -8.25 3.89
N ARG A 85 8.63 -8.38 3.40
CA ARG A 85 7.76 -7.25 3.10
C ARG A 85 6.31 -7.63 3.29
N VAL A 86 5.54 -6.74 3.90
CA VAL A 86 4.08 -6.87 4.00
C VAL A 86 3.46 -5.62 3.45
N LYS A 87 2.57 -5.76 2.47
CA LYS A 87 1.89 -4.64 1.82
C LYS A 87 0.38 -4.76 2.03
N LEU A 88 -0.22 -3.74 2.60
CA LEU A 88 -1.67 -3.56 2.68
C LEU A 88 -2.12 -2.66 1.52
N ASP A 89 -3.08 -3.13 0.75
CA ASP A 89 -3.83 -2.35 -0.23
C ASP A 89 -5.26 -2.18 0.27
N LEU A 90 -5.59 -0.96 0.71
CA LEU A 90 -6.90 -0.62 1.26
C LEU A 90 -7.97 -0.49 0.18
N LYS A 91 -7.60 -0.33 -1.09
CA LYS A 91 -8.57 -0.24 -2.19
C LYS A 91 -9.06 -1.62 -2.60
N ASP A 92 -8.15 -2.58 -2.68
CA ASP A 92 -8.48 -3.96 -3.05
C ASP A 92 -8.80 -4.85 -1.84
N HIS A 93 -8.72 -4.30 -0.61
CA HIS A 93 -8.80 -5.03 0.66
C HIS A 93 -7.85 -6.23 0.69
N THR A 94 -6.63 -6.07 0.16
CA THR A 94 -5.65 -7.15 0.08
C THR A 94 -4.43 -6.90 0.95
N VAL A 95 -3.89 -7.96 1.54
CA VAL A 95 -2.59 -7.98 2.19
C VAL A 95 -1.68 -8.94 1.44
N THR A 96 -0.61 -8.41 0.87
CA THR A 96 0.45 -9.17 0.22
C THR A 96 1.59 -9.38 1.20
N ILE A 97 2.05 -10.62 1.34
CA ILE A 97 3.18 -11.00 2.19
C ILE A 97 4.25 -11.63 1.31
N ASP A 98 5.36 -10.92 1.15
CA ASP A 98 6.56 -11.45 0.49
C ASP A 98 7.44 -12.09 1.56
N HIS A 99 7.79 -13.35 1.37
CA HIS A 99 8.52 -14.17 2.33
C HIS A 99 9.48 -15.12 1.62
N GLN A 100 10.50 -15.58 2.32
CA GLN A 100 11.44 -16.58 1.82
C GLN A 100 10.88 -17.97 2.10
N MET A 101 10.83 -18.81 1.08
CA MET A 101 10.54 -20.24 1.22
C MET A 101 11.83 -21.04 1.07
N ALA A 102 11.92 -22.19 1.74
CA ALA A 102 13.08 -23.07 1.61
C ALA A 102 13.40 -23.46 0.15
N ASN A 103 12.36 -23.59 -0.68
CA ASN A 103 12.46 -24.03 -2.08
C ASN A 103 12.28 -22.90 -3.10
N SER A 104 11.99 -21.66 -2.65
CA SER A 104 11.84 -20.51 -3.54
C SER A 104 12.33 -19.25 -2.84
N PRO A 105 13.32 -18.54 -3.42
CA PRO A 105 13.88 -17.34 -2.78
C PRO A 105 12.85 -16.22 -2.62
N ASN A 106 11.76 -16.26 -3.41
CA ASN A 106 10.70 -15.25 -3.41
C ASN A 106 9.32 -15.95 -3.39
N GLY A 107 8.82 -16.25 -2.20
CA GLY A 107 7.43 -16.62 -1.97
C GLY A 107 6.57 -15.36 -1.85
N ARG A 108 5.42 -15.34 -2.52
CA ARG A 108 4.44 -14.26 -2.39
C ARG A 108 3.07 -14.83 -2.10
N THR A 109 2.45 -14.38 -1.03
CA THR A 109 1.10 -14.77 -0.66
C THR A 109 0.17 -13.56 -0.62
N VAL A 110 -1.01 -13.69 -1.20
CA VAL A 110 -2.01 -12.61 -1.27
C VAL A 110 -3.26 -13.05 -0.52
N ILE A 111 -3.62 -12.29 0.51
CA ILE A 111 -4.80 -12.51 1.34
C ILE A 111 -5.80 -11.41 1.01
N ARG A 112 -7.00 -11.77 0.57
CA ARG A 112 -8.08 -10.83 0.26
C ARG A 112 -9.14 -10.91 1.34
N PHE A 113 -9.56 -9.74 1.83
CA PHE A 113 -10.57 -9.57 2.85
C PHE A 113 -11.85 -9.01 2.23
N ALA A 114 -12.98 -9.19 2.92
CA ALA A 114 -14.25 -8.60 2.52
C ALA A 114 -14.29 -7.09 2.78
N ASP A 115 -13.69 -6.64 3.88
CA ASP A 115 -13.69 -5.25 4.34
C ASP A 115 -12.26 -4.75 4.61
N GLY A 116 -11.96 -3.52 4.17
CA GLY A 116 -10.72 -2.81 4.44
C GLY A 116 -10.43 -2.63 5.94
N ARG A 117 -11.45 -2.50 6.80
CA ARG A 117 -11.26 -2.44 8.26
C ARG A 117 -10.68 -3.73 8.82
N VAL A 118 -11.13 -4.88 8.30
CA VAL A 118 -10.60 -6.19 8.70
C VAL A 118 -9.17 -6.35 8.19
N ALA A 119 -8.90 -5.97 6.94
CA ALA A 119 -7.55 -5.99 6.37
C ALA A 119 -6.55 -5.13 7.16
N ASP A 120 -6.96 -3.92 7.56
CA ASP A 120 -6.16 -3.03 8.40
C ASP A 120 -5.92 -3.62 9.80
N SER A 121 -6.97 -4.18 10.43
CA SER A 121 -6.83 -4.84 11.72
C SER A 121 -5.86 -6.02 11.66
N PHE A 122 -5.89 -6.81 10.58
CA PHE A 122 -4.98 -7.91 10.33
C PHE A 122 -3.54 -7.42 10.14
N PHE A 123 -3.35 -6.42 9.28
CA PHE A 123 -2.06 -5.80 9.03
C PHE A 123 -1.44 -5.22 10.31
N ALA A 124 -2.21 -4.49 11.12
CA ALA A 124 -1.75 -3.94 12.39
C ALA A 124 -1.35 -5.06 13.39
N LYS A 125 -2.03 -6.21 13.38
CA LYS A 125 -1.65 -7.36 14.21
C LYS A 125 -0.36 -8.01 13.70
N ILE A 126 -0.19 -8.19 12.40
CA ILE A 126 1.06 -8.68 11.82
C ILE A 126 2.21 -7.73 12.15
N TRP A 127 2.03 -6.43 11.96
CA TRP A 127 3.06 -5.43 12.23
C TRP A 127 3.57 -5.52 13.67
N ARG A 128 2.65 -5.58 14.65
CA ARG A 128 2.99 -5.75 16.07
C ARG A 128 3.72 -7.06 16.38
N ARG A 129 3.57 -8.10 15.56
CA ARG A 129 4.27 -9.39 15.72
C ARG A 129 5.64 -9.41 15.06
N LEU A 130 5.79 -8.71 13.93
CA LEU A 130 7.07 -8.55 13.24
C LEU A 130 8.06 -7.70 14.06
N GLY A 131 7.57 -6.82 14.93
CA GLY A 131 8.38 -6.08 15.90
C GLY A 131 9.23 -4.98 15.27
N ASP A 132 10.31 -4.62 15.96
CA ASP A 132 11.13 -3.44 15.65
C ASP A 132 12.03 -3.60 14.41
N GLY A 133 12.16 -4.81 13.88
CA GLY A 133 12.94 -5.08 12.66
C GLY A 133 12.29 -4.57 11.37
N TYR A 134 11.10 -3.97 11.46
CA TYR A 134 10.33 -3.52 10.31
C TYR A 134 9.94 -2.06 10.43
N GLN A 135 10.17 -1.32 9.35
CA GLN A 135 9.74 0.05 9.24
C GLN A 135 8.41 0.13 8.48
N LEU A 136 7.44 0.83 9.07
CA LEU A 136 6.24 1.24 8.36
C LEU A 136 6.61 2.35 7.38
N LYS A 137 6.68 2.01 6.10
CA LYS A 137 6.76 2.97 5.02
C LYS A 137 5.35 3.16 4.48
N THR A 138 4.85 4.39 4.53
CA THR A 138 3.72 4.76 3.69
C THR A 138 4.14 4.50 2.25
N PHE A 139 3.42 3.61 1.56
CA PHE A 139 3.65 3.39 0.15
C PHE A 139 3.22 4.65 -0.56
N ALA A 140 4.15 5.58 -0.72
CA ALA A 140 3.95 6.76 -1.51
C ALA A 140 4.15 6.30 -2.96
N PRO A 141 3.08 6.15 -3.77
CA PRO A 141 3.25 5.89 -5.20
C PRO A 141 4.22 6.94 -5.72
N GLU A 142 5.25 6.56 -6.49
CA GLU A 142 6.30 7.49 -6.95
C GLU A 142 5.69 8.84 -7.30
N TRP A 143 5.83 9.79 -6.39
CA TRP A 143 5.06 11.03 -6.40
C TRP A 143 5.45 11.83 -7.64
N TRP A 144 6.68 11.59 -8.08
CA TRP A 144 7.21 12.00 -9.36
C TRP A 144 6.36 11.56 -10.55
N THR A 145 5.93 10.31 -10.59
CA THR A 145 5.16 9.75 -11.71
C THR A 145 3.76 10.35 -11.77
N LEU A 146 3.14 10.62 -10.61
CA LEU A 146 1.83 11.30 -10.54
C LEU A 146 1.94 12.83 -10.76
N ALA A 147 3.02 13.46 -10.29
CA ALA A 147 3.25 14.89 -10.43
C ALA A 147 3.75 15.31 -11.84
N ARG A 148 4.27 14.38 -12.65
CA ARG A 148 4.72 14.67 -14.02
C ARG A 148 3.63 15.31 -14.87
N LEU A 149 2.44 14.74 -14.88
CA LEU A 149 1.34 15.21 -15.72
C LEU A 149 0.94 16.68 -15.43
N PRO A 150 0.68 17.08 -14.17
CA PRO A 150 0.36 18.47 -13.87
C PRO A 150 1.56 19.42 -14.00
N ILE A 151 2.78 18.98 -13.69
CA ILE A 151 3.97 19.81 -13.90
C ILE A 151 4.15 20.12 -15.39
N VAL A 152 4.03 19.10 -16.25
CA VAL A 152 4.10 19.27 -17.71
C VAL A 152 2.96 20.16 -18.21
N PHE A 153 1.75 20.00 -17.67
CA PHE A 153 0.62 20.87 -18.00
C PHE A 153 0.86 22.34 -17.63
N ILE A 154 1.31 22.61 -16.40
CA ILE A 154 1.64 23.96 -15.93
C ILE A 154 2.75 24.56 -16.79
N ALA A 155 3.82 23.80 -17.07
CA ALA A 155 4.91 24.24 -17.94
C ALA A 155 4.39 24.56 -19.36
N ALA A 156 3.52 23.72 -19.92
CA ALA A 156 2.92 23.96 -21.23
C ALA A 156 2.06 25.23 -21.25
N VAL A 157 1.25 25.47 -20.22
CA VAL A 157 0.43 26.70 -20.10
C VAL A 157 1.32 27.94 -20.01
N ILE A 158 2.40 27.89 -19.22
CA ILE A 158 3.34 29.00 -19.09
C ILE A 158 4.03 29.29 -20.44
N VAL A 159 4.57 28.26 -21.09
CA VAL A 159 5.24 28.40 -22.39
C VAL A 159 4.28 28.93 -23.45
N PHE A 160 3.06 28.38 -23.52
CA PHE A 160 2.04 28.82 -24.46
C PHE A 160 1.64 30.29 -24.24
N THR A 161 1.48 30.69 -22.97
CA THR A 161 1.15 32.07 -22.61
C THR A 161 2.28 33.03 -23.00
N ALA A 162 3.54 32.63 -22.74
CA ALA A 162 4.72 33.43 -23.10
C ALA A 162 4.87 33.60 -24.61
N ILE A 163 4.71 32.53 -25.39
CA ILE A 163 4.75 32.57 -26.86
C ILE A 163 3.63 33.47 -27.39
N THR A 164 2.41 33.31 -26.88
CA THR A 164 1.26 34.11 -27.30
C THR A 164 1.49 35.60 -27.01
N ALA A 165 2.00 35.93 -25.83
CA ALA A 165 2.35 37.30 -25.47
C ALA A 165 3.44 37.88 -26.38
N MET A 166 4.48 37.10 -26.68
CA MET A 166 5.57 37.51 -27.58
C MET A 166 5.08 37.76 -29.01
N VAL A 167 4.23 36.88 -29.56
CA VAL A 167 3.65 37.03 -30.91
C VAL A 167 2.72 38.24 -30.97
N LEU A 168 1.86 38.43 -29.96
CA LEU A 168 0.97 39.60 -29.89
C LEU A 168 1.76 40.91 -29.81
N ASN A 169 2.87 40.91 -29.05
CA ASN A 169 3.74 42.08 -28.95
C ASN A 169 4.43 42.38 -30.30
N ALA A 170 4.97 41.37 -30.97
CA ALA A 170 5.61 41.54 -32.28
C ALA A 170 4.63 42.05 -33.36
N ILE A 171 3.37 41.59 -33.34
CA ILE A 171 2.34 42.10 -34.26
C ILE A 171 2.08 43.59 -34.00
N SER A 172 2.02 44.01 -32.72
CA SER A 172 1.83 45.42 -32.35
C SER A 172 2.93 46.34 -32.91
N ASP A 173 4.17 45.86 -32.98
CA ASP A 173 5.31 46.66 -33.44
C ASP A 173 5.36 46.83 -34.97
N THR A 174 4.71 45.95 -35.73
CA THR A 174 4.74 46.00 -37.21
C THR A 174 3.85 47.07 -37.84
N GLY A 175 3.09 47.84 -37.04
CA GLY A 175 2.28 48.96 -37.55
C GLY A 175 1.18 48.55 -38.52
N ILE A 176 0.80 47.25 -38.57
CA ILE A 176 -0.33 46.78 -39.37
C ILE A 176 -1.61 47.43 -38.81
N ASP A 177 -2.18 48.32 -39.61
CA ASP A 177 -3.21 49.27 -39.21
C ASP A 177 -4.42 48.69 -38.48
N GLN A 178 -4.79 49.43 -37.42
CA GLN A 178 -5.79 49.18 -36.38
C GLN A 178 -7.25 48.98 -36.82
N HIS A 179 -7.59 49.02 -38.12
CA HIS A 179 -8.99 49.22 -38.52
C HIS A 179 -9.84 47.96 -38.72
N GLY A 180 -9.27 46.75 -38.68
CA GLY A 180 -10.05 45.51 -38.83
C GLY A 180 -9.71 44.37 -37.86
N ILE A 181 -8.43 44.13 -37.60
CA ILE A 181 -7.97 42.90 -36.93
C ILE A 181 -7.92 43.05 -35.40
N ALA A 182 -7.76 44.28 -34.88
CA ALA A 182 -7.67 44.56 -33.45
C ALA A 182 -8.95 44.22 -32.66
N ARG A 183 -10.11 44.06 -33.32
CA ARG A 183 -11.36 43.61 -32.67
C ARG A 183 -11.45 42.10 -32.47
N VAL A 184 -10.62 41.31 -33.16
CA VAL A 184 -10.71 39.84 -33.15
C VAL A 184 -9.68 39.21 -32.22
N LEU A 185 -8.53 39.87 -32.01
CA LEU A 185 -7.51 39.35 -31.11
C LEU A 185 -7.95 39.53 -29.64
N PRO A 186 -7.90 38.45 -28.82
CA PRO A 186 -8.25 38.54 -27.42
C PRO A 186 -7.30 39.52 -26.71
N ASN A 187 -7.85 40.43 -25.93
CA ASN A 187 -7.08 41.34 -25.08
C ASN A 187 -6.08 40.51 -24.25
N TRP A 188 -4.80 40.90 -24.25
CA TRP A 188 -3.73 40.19 -23.53
C TRP A 188 -4.10 39.94 -22.05
N ARG A 189 -4.89 40.84 -21.44
CA ARG A 189 -5.41 40.67 -20.08
C ARG A 189 -6.30 39.43 -19.94
N ILE A 190 -7.10 39.11 -20.94
CA ILE A 190 -7.95 37.90 -20.98
C ILE A 190 -7.06 36.66 -21.07
N VAL A 191 -6.03 36.68 -21.93
CA VAL A 191 -5.07 35.57 -22.06
C VAL A 191 -4.38 35.31 -20.72
N CYS A 192 -3.88 36.36 -20.06
CA CYS A 192 -3.28 36.24 -18.73
C CYS A 192 -4.28 35.76 -17.67
N ALA A 193 -5.52 36.25 -17.68
CA ALA A 193 -6.55 35.83 -16.73
C ALA A 193 -6.91 34.34 -16.91
N VAL A 194 -7.06 33.87 -18.15
CA VAL A 194 -7.32 32.46 -18.46
C VAL A 194 -6.12 31.59 -18.07
N GLY A 195 -4.89 32.01 -18.40
CA GLY A 195 -3.67 31.31 -18.02
C GLY A 195 -3.51 31.19 -16.50
N GLY A 196 -3.72 32.29 -15.76
CA GLY A 196 -3.71 32.28 -14.31
C GLY A 196 -4.78 31.38 -13.70
N GLY A 197 -6.00 31.42 -14.24
CA GLY A 197 -7.10 30.54 -13.83
C GLY A 197 -6.79 29.05 -14.05
N ALA A 198 -6.20 28.70 -15.20
CA ALA A 198 -5.81 27.33 -15.51
C ALA A 198 -4.71 26.81 -14.56
N VAL A 199 -3.71 27.64 -14.23
CA VAL A 199 -2.66 27.30 -13.26
C VAL A 199 -3.24 27.10 -11.86
N ALA A 200 -4.14 27.99 -11.42
CA ALA A 200 -4.79 27.86 -10.11
C ALA A 200 -5.63 26.58 -10.01
N ALA A 201 -6.39 26.24 -11.06
CA ALA A 201 -7.15 24.98 -11.13
C ALA A 201 -6.22 23.75 -11.07
N ALA A 202 -5.09 23.78 -11.79
CA ALA A 202 -4.09 22.71 -11.76
C ALA A 202 -3.44 22.56 -10.38
N GLN A 203 -3.15 23.66 -9.69
CA GLN A 203 -2.64 23.65 -8.31
C GLN A 203 -3.66 23.05 -7.34
N MET A 204 -4.94 23.43 -7.44
CA MET A 204 -5.99 22.88 -6.57
C MET A 204 -6.21 21.38 -6.83
N TRP A 205 -6.13 20.96 -8.10
CA TRP A 205 -6.19 19.54 -8.47
C TRP A 205 -5.01 18.75 -7.89
N LEU A 206 -3.79 19.28 -8.03
CA LEU A 206 -2.57 18.73 -7.42
C LEU A 206 -2.70 18.59 -5.90
N TYR A 207 -3.20 19.64 -5.24
CA TYR A 207 -3.40 19.64 -3.79
C TYR A 207 -4.39 18.55 -3.37
N ARG A 208 -5.55 18.46 -4.04
CA ARG A 208 -6.54 17.41 -3.77
C ARG A 208 -6.01 16.01 -4.02
N MET A 209 -5.09 15.86 -4.97
CA MET A 209 -4.44 14.59 -5.27
C MET A 209 -3.41 14.22 -4.19
N ALA A 210 -2.63 15.20 -3.73
CA ALA A 210 -1.64 15.02 -2.67
C ALA A 210 -2.26 14.80 -1.29
N SER A 211 -3.45 15.36 -1.04
CA SER A 211 -4.17 15.21 0.23
C SER A 211 -5.03 13.95 0.32
N ARG A 212 -4.98 13.05 -0.67
CA ARG A 212 -5.70 11.78 -0.59
C ARG A 212 -5.10 10.92 0.52
N PRO A 213 -5.92 10.25 1.35
CA PRO A 213 -5.41 9.33 2.34
C PRO A 213 -4.58 8.23 1.65
N PRO A 214 -3.53 7.71 2.32
CA PRO A 214 -2.70 6.66 1.74
C PRO A 214 -3.57 5.43 1.46
N GLU A 215 -3.67 5.03 0.19
CA GLU A 215 -4.40 3.83 -0.21
C GLU A 215 -3.61 2.55 0.11
N ARG A 216 -2.31 2.68 0.39
CA ARG A 216 -1.38 1.55 0.54
C ARG A 216 -0.39 1.80 1.69
N LEU A 217 -0.20 0.78 2.51
CA LEU A 217 0.80 0.75 3.58
C LEU A 217 1.78 -0.40 3.31
N GLU A 218 3.06 -0.20 3.62
CA GLU A 218 4.08 -1.21 3.40
C GLU A 218 5.00 -1.32 4.62
N LEU A 219 5.22 -2.54 5.11
CA LEU A 219 6.27 -2.88 6.05
C LEU A 219 7.46 -3.40 5.24
N GLN A 220 8.62 -2.79 5.42
CA GLN A 220 9.87 -3.29 4.90
C GLN A 220 10.79 -3.64 6.06
N GLN A 221 11.45 -4.79 5.97
CA GLN A 221 12.55 -5.12 6.86
C GLN A 221 13.65 -4.05 6.74
N LEU A 222 14.17 -3.59 7.88
CA LEU A 222 15.25 -2.60 7.97
C LEU A 222 16.57 -3.11 7.38
#